data_AF-A0A2N5T2S0-F1
#
_entry.id   AF-A0A2N5T2S0-F1
#
_cell.length_a   1.000
_cell.length_b   1.000
_cell.length_c   1.000
_cell.angle_alpha   90.00
_cell.angle_beta   90.00
_cell.angle_gamma   90.00
#
_symmetry.space_group_name_H-M   'P 1'
#
loop_
_entity.id
_entity.type
_entity.pdbx_description
1 polymer ?
#
loop_
_entity_poly.entity_id
_entity_poly.type
_entity_poly.pdbx_seq_one_letter_code
_entity_poly.pdbx_strand_id
1 'polypeptide(L)'
;MTALVPLHLSVGIKLLKVPLAGPTGPSSETLMSSVRRLVRLRGFIFFLQAEAHDGFRVRTSRAAREEPGLVPVEPAANRTIHRHLTHNRTPAIHLKMTRLYVKGRVLGYTRGKRNQKPTSSLVQLEGVSNKEEAAFYLGKRIAYVYRAQRAIKGSKVRIIWGKVTRPHGNSGVVRGKFTTNLPPRCFGASCRVMLYPSNI
;
A
#
# COMPACT_ATOMS: atom_id res chain seq x y z
N MET A 1 44.76 -13.99 -24.96
CA MET A 1 45.05 -13.58 -26.35
C MET A 1 44.59 -14.73 -27.22
N THR A 2 43.62 -14.67 -28.13
CA THR A 2 42.93 -13.56 -28.79
C THR A 2 41.71 -14.16 -29.50
N ALA A 3 40.56 -13.52 -29.31
CA ALA A 3 39.49 -13.25 -30.29
C ALA A 3 39.06 -14.33 -31.30
N LEU A 4 37.85 -14.86 -31.08
CA LEU A 4 36.92 -15.17 -32.17
C LEU A 4 35.91 -14.01 -32.27
N VAL A 5 35.87 -13.38 -33.44
CA VAL A 5 34.91 -12.36 -33.87
C VAL A 5 34.25 -12.89 -35.16
N PRO A 6 33.23 -12.24 -35.73
CA PRO A 6 31.79 -12.40 -35.49
C PRO A 6 31.06 -13.05 -36.68
N LEU A 7 29.83 -13.52 -36.49
CA LEU A 7 28.88 -13.63 -37.61
C LEU A 7 27.64 -12.79 -37.35
N HIS A 8 27.38 -11.96 -38.34
CA HIS A 8 26.44 -10.86 -38.42
C HIS A 8 25.14 -11.34 -39.08
N LEU A 9 24.03 -10.83 -38.53
CA LEU A 9 22.73 -10.61 -39.15
C LEU A 9 21.99 -11.81 -39.78
N SER A 10 20.74 -11.99 -39.38
CA SER A 10 19.63 -11.67 -40.29
C SER A 10 18.28 -11.62 -39.56
N VAL A 11 17.63 -10.47 -39.70
CA VAL A 11 16.27 -10.15 -39.27
C VAL A 11 15.30 -10.87 -40.21
N GLY A 12 14.31 -11.57 -39.67
CA GLY A 12 13.30 -12.29 -40.45
C GLY A 12 11.88 -11.97 -39.98
N ILE A 13 11.43 -10.73 -40.16
CA ILE A 13 10.01 -10.37 -40.05
C ILE A 13 9.29 -10.97 -41.27
N LYS A 14 8.51 -12.03 -41.07
CA LYS A 14 7.65 -12.59 -42.12
C LYS A 14 6.48 -11.64 -42.37
N LEU A 15 6.60 -10.91 -43.48
CA LEU A 15 5.57 -10.10 -44.11
C LEU A 15 4.41 -11.02 -44.56
N LEU A 16 3.25 -10.89 -43.91
CA LEU A 16 2.00 -11.51 -44.38
C LEU A 16 1.57 -10.80 -45.67
N LYS A 17 1.65 -11.54 -46.79
CA LYS A 17 1.18 -11.14 -48.12
C LYS A 17 -0.35 -11.28 -48.13
N VAL A 18 -1.08 -10.18 -48.20
CA VAL A 18 -2.54 -10.18 -48.47
C VAL A 18 -2.74 -10.07 -49.98
N PRO A 19 -3.50 -10.97 -50.63
CA PRO A 19 -3.78 -10.86 -52.05
C PRO A 19 -4.76 -9.71 -52.32
N LEU A 20 -4.42 -8.87 -53.31
CA LEU A 20 -5.32 -7.86 -53.87
C LEU A 20 -6.40 -8.59 -54.69
N ALA A 21 -7.65 -8.58 -54.21
CA ALA A 21 -8.82 -9.00 -54.97
C ALA A 21 -9.67 -7.77 -55.31
N GLY A 22 -10.19 -7.74 -56.54
CA GLY A 22 -10.85 -6.60 -57.17
C GLY A 22 -12.17 -6.13 -56.52
N PRO A 23 -12.83 -5.13 -57.13
CA PRO A 23 -13.92 -4.40 -56.51
C PRO A 23 -15.22 -5.16 -56.69
N THR A 24 -15.53 -6.09 -55.80
CA THR A 24 -16.90 -6.51 -55.43
C THR A 24 -16.79 -7.54 -54.30
N GLY A 25 -17.15 -7.14 -53.07
CA GLY A 25 -17.17 -8.01 -51.90
C GLY A 25 -18.21 -7.54 -50.87
N PRO A 26 -18.84 -8.47 -50.13
CA PRO A 26 -20.08 -8.24 -49.38
C PRO A 26 -19.89 -7.47 -48.05
N SER A 27 -20.99 -6.88 -47.59
CA SER A 27 -21.13 -6.00 -46.42
C SER A 27 -20.64 -6.59 -45.09
N SER A 28 -20.25 -5.68 -44.19
CA SER A 28 -19.51 -5.85 -42.92
C SER A 28 -20.17 -6.69 -41.82
N GLU A 29 -21.26 -7.41 -42.10
CA GLU A 29 -21.96 -8.24 -41.11
C GLU A 29 -21.64 -9.74 -41.24
N THR A 30 -20.98 -10.16 -42.32
CA THR A 30 -20.72 -11.59 -42.61
C THR A 30 -19.36 -12.10 -42.10
N LEU A 31 -18.49 -11.20 -41.63
CA LEU A 31 -17.13 -11.53 -41.16
C LEU A 31 -17.02 -11.76 -39.65
N MET A 32 -18.04 -11.43 -38.85
CA MET A 32 -18.02 -11.66 -37.40
C MET A 32 -18.80 -12.91 -36.94
N SER A 33 -19.46 -13.63 -37.85
CA SER A 33 -20.19 -14.87 -37.55
C SER A 33 -19.40 -16.16 -37.85
N SER A 34 -18.29 -16.10 -38.59
CA SER A 34 -17.54 -17.29 -39.05
C SER A 34 -16.23 -17.60 -38.31
N VAL A 35 -15.83 -16.84 -37.28
CA VAL A 35 -14.63 -17.14 -36.46
C VAL A 35 -14.99 -17.76 -35.09
N ARG A 36 -16.28 -17.93 -34.78
CA ARG A 36 -16.76 -18.67 -33.59
C ARG A 36 -17.05 -20.16 -33.84
N ARG A 37 -16.57 -20.73 -34.95
CA ARG A 37 -16.90 -22.10 -35.37
C ARG A 37 -15.70 -22.95 -35.82
N LEU A 38 -14.52 -22.76 -35.22
CA LEU A 38 -13.36 -23.60 -35.52
C LEU A 38 -12.34 -23.74 -34.36
N VAL A 39 -12.81 -23.93 -33.12
CA VAL A 39 -12.01 -24.56 -32.06
C VAL A 39 -12.91 -25.51 -31.26
N ARG A 40 -13.37 -26.55 -31.92
CA ARG A 40 -13.93 -27.76 -31.29
C ARG A 40 -13.61 -28.92 -32.22
N LEU A 41 -13.12 -30.01 -31.63
CA LEU A 41 -12.86 -31.34 -32.21
C LEU A 41 -11.48 -31.59 -32.83
N ARG A 42 -10.55 -31.99 -31.96
CA ARG A 42 -9.75 -33.24 -31.98
C ARG A 42 -8.84 -33.18 -30.73
N GLY A 43 -8.97 -33.96 -29.67
CA GLY A 43 -9.71 -35.19 -29.40
C GLY A 43 -8.77 -36.14 -28.62
N PHE A 44 -9.28 -36.79 -27.55
CA PHE A 44 -8.95 -38.15 -27.09
C PHE A 44 -7.51 -38.40 -26.52
N ILE A 45 -7.19 -39.12 -25.42
CA ILE A 45 -7.82 -40.06 -24.45
C ILE A 45 -6.93 -40.08 -23.17
N PHE A 46 -7.56 -40.21 -21.98
CA PHE A 46 -7.21 -41.03 -20.77
C PHE A 46 -8.04 -40.44 -19.61
N PHE A 47 -9.20 -40.93 -19.14
CA PHE A 47 -9.75 -42.23 -18.72
C PHE A 47 -9.27 -42.76 -17.34
N LEU A 48 -10.28 -42.91 -16.47
CA LEU A 48 -10.39 -43.52 -15.12
C LEU A 48 -9.78 -42.81 -13.89
N GLN A 49 -10.35 -42.83 -12.67
CA GLN A 49 -11.69 -42.85 -12.06
C GLN A 49 -11.46 -42.85 -10.52
N ALA A 50 -12.46 -42.36 -9.78
CA ALA A 50 -12.83 -42.69 -8.39
C ALA A 50 -12.32 -41.82 -7.21
N GLU A 51 -13.31 -41.12 -6.62
CA GLU A 51 -13.71 -41.09 -5.19
C GLU A 51 -12.67 -41.09 -4.05
N ALA A 52 -12.76 -40.09 -3.18
CA ALA A 52 -13.24 -40.28 -1.80
C ALA A 52 -13.36 -38.93 -1.05
N HIS A 53 -14.54 -38.69 -0.47
CA HIS A 53 -14.78 -37.73 0.60
C HIS A 53 -14.31 -38.33 1.93
N ASP A 54 -13.73 -37.52 2.83
CA ASP A 54 -13.74 -37.66 4.30
C ASP A 54 -12.74 -36.66 4.92
N GLY A 55 -12.95 -35.96 6.04
CA GLY A 55 -14.05 -36.00 6.99
C GLY A 55 -13.96 -34.81 7.95
N PHE A 56 -15.09 -34.10 8.07
CA PHE A 56 -15.42 -33.28 9.22
C PHE A 56 -15.87 -34.23 10.34
N ARG A 57 -15.14 -34.30 11.46
CA ARG A 57 -15.51 -35.17 12.60
C ARG A 57 -15.70 -34.38 13.87
N VAL A 58 -16.97 -34.07 14.13
CA VAL A 58 -17.53 -33.82 15.46
C VAL A 58 -17.25 -35.04 16.34
N ARG A 59 -16.69 -34.84 17.53
CA ARG A 59 -16.74 -35.85 18.59
C ARG A 59 -17.77 -35.43 19.63
N THR A 60 -18.92 -36.07 19.55
CA THR A 60 -19.91 -36.17 20.62
C THR A 60 -19.38 -37.07 21.75
N SER A 61 -19.94 -36.81 22.92
CA SER A 61 -19.75 -37.44 24.23
C SER A 61 -19.83 -38.97 24.27
N ARG A 62 -18.98 -39.59 25.11
CA ARG A 62 -19.35 -40.81 25.84
C ARG A 62 -18.49 -40.97 27.09
N ALA A 63 -19.18 -41.19 28.21
CA ALA A 63 -18.68 -41.40 29.55
C ALA A 63 -18.13 -42.83 29.78
N ALA A 64 -17.14 -42.95 30.66
CA ALA A 64 -16.81 -44.11 31.53
C ALA A 64 -15.76 -43.63 32.57
N ARG A 65 -16.13 -43.36 33.83
CA ARG A 65 -15.97 -44.21 35.05
C ARG A 65 -14.50 -44.59 35.32
N GLU A 66 -13.81 -43.92 36.25
CA GLU A 66 -13.71 -44.14 37.73
C GLU A 66 -12.84 -45.34 38.12
N GLU A 67 -11.80 -45.10 38.92
CA GLU A 67 -11.45 -45.75 40.21
C GLU A 67 -10.10 -45.16 40.76
N PRO A 68 -9.78 -45.27 42.06
CA PRO A 68 -9.42 -44.13 42.89
C PRO A 68 -8.06 -44.24 43.62
N GLY A 69 -7.61 -43.10 44.15
CA GLY A 69 -6.97 -42.95 45.47
C GLY A 69 -5.69 -43.72 45.82
N LEU A 70 -4.57 -43.01 45.87
CA LEU A 70 -3.59 -43.17 46.95
C LEU A 70 -2.97 -41.79 47.28
N VAL A 71 -3.10 -41.36 48.53
CA VAL A 71 -2.32 -40.24 49.11
C VAL A 71 -1.49 -40.84 50.24
N PRO A 72 -0.27 -40.34 50.47
CA PRO A 72 -0.01 -39.84 51.82
C PRO A 72 0.73 -38.49 51.86
N VAL A 73 0.61 -37.90 53.04
CA VAL A 73 0.86 -36.54 53.50
C VAL A 73 2.31 -36.36 53.99
N GLU A 74 2.91 -35.18 53.80
CA GLU A 74 3.91 -34.66 54.76
C GLU A 74 3.55 -33.22 55.20
N PRO A 75 3.54 -32.92 56.52
CA PRO A 75 3.13 -31.63 57.06
C PRO A 75 4.29 -30.69 57.45
N ALA A 76 4.06 -29.40 57.17
CA ALA A 76 4.44 -28.18 57.88
C ALA A 76 5.73 -28.13 58.74
N ALA A 77 6.73 -27.39 58.24
CA ALA A 77 7.67 -26.64 59.07
C ALA A 77 7.37 -25.13 58.99
N ASN A 78 7.22 -24.54 60.17
CA ASN A 78 6.65 -23.23 60.44
C ASN A 78 7.71 -22.12 60.54
N ARG A 79 7.30 -20.90 60.14
CA ARG A 79 7.76 -19.56 60.62
C ARG A 79 9.13 -19.11 60.10
N THR A 80 9.27 -17.95 59.44
CA THR A 80 9.21 -16.61 60.09
C THR A 80 9.15 -15.48 59.04
N ILE A 81 8.11 -14.65 59.14
CA ILE A 81 7.94 -13.19 58.92
C ILE A 81 8.88 -12.39 57.97
N HIS A 82 8.22 -11.50 57.22
CA HIS A 82 8.68 -10.26 56.55
C HIS A 82 9.15 -10.36 55.08
N ARG A 83 8.22 -10.11 54.16
CA ARG A 83 8.03 -8.75 53.62
C ARG A 83 6.86 -8.72 52.64
N HIS A 84 5.99 -7.76 52.87
CA HIS A 84 5.14 -7.18 51.84
C HIS A 84 6.06 -6.71 50.70
N LEU A 85 6.26 -7.53 49.66
CA LEU A 85 6.69 -7.03 48.37
C LEU A 85 5.43 -6.98 47.52
N THR A 86 4.79 -5.83 47.59
CA THR A 86 4.08 -5.29 46.43
C THR A 86 4.98 -5.57 45.24
N HIS A 87 4.56 -6.46 44.35
CA HIS A 87 5.15 -6.45 43.03
C HIS A 87 4.75 -5.09 42.49
N ASN A 88 5.66 -4.13 42.65
CA ASN A 88 5.61 -2.85 41.99
C ASN A 88 5.61 -3.22 40.51
N ARG A 89 4.41 -3.40 39.96
CA ARG A 89 4.17 -3.35 38.54
C ARG A 89 4.57 -1.92 38.19
N THR A 90 5.85 -1.72 37.89
CA THR A 90 6.32 -0.51 37.23
C THR A 90 5.32 -0.29 36.09
N PRO A 91 4.53 0.79 36.09
CA PRO A 91 3.66 1.04 34.96
C PRO A 91 4.61 1.09 33.78
N ALA A 92 4.41 0.20 32.80
CA ALA A 92 5.15 0.26 31.56
C ALA A 92 4.95 1.69 31.05
N ILE A 93 6.00 2.50 31.22
CA ILE A 93 6.01 3.90 30.84
C ILE A 93 5.67 3.83 29.37
N HIS A 94 4.43 4.19 29.04
CA HIS A 94 3.99 4.28 27.67
C HIS A 94 4.83 5.41 27.12
N LEU A 95 6.00 5.08 26.55
CA LEU A 95 6.87 5.99 25.86
C LEU A 95 6.06 6.45 24.66
N LYS A 96 5.29 7.51 24.89
CA LYS A 96 4.36 8.11 23.94
C LYS A 96 5.27 8.70 22.88
N MET A 97 5.52 7.92 21.83
CA MET A 97 6.46 8.30 20.77
C MET A 97 5.94 9.61 20.17
N THR A 98 6.63 10.70 20.47
CA THR A 98 6.15 12.05 20.19
C THR A 98 6.23 12.29 18.68
N ARG A 99 5.12 12.71 18.08
CA ARG A 99 5.09 13.07 16.65
C ARG A 99 5.80 14.41 16.48
N LEU A 100 6.95 14.42 15.81
CA LEU A 100 7.69 15.64 15.44
C LEU A 100 7.11 16.38 14.22
N TYR A 101 5.88 16.08 13.84
CA TYR A 101 5.22 16.63 12.67
C TYR A 101 3.75 16.88 12.94
N VAL A 102 3.22 17.91 12.29
CA VAL A 102 1.80 18.19 12.19
C VAL A 102 1.25 17.44 10.99
N LYS A 103 0.11 16.79 11.17
CA LYS A 103 -0.59 16.14 10.07
C LYS A 103 -1.22 17.20 9.17
N GLY A 104 -1.11 16.99 7.87
CA GLY A 104 -1.85 17.77 6.88
C GLY A 104 -2.54 16.87 5.87
N ARG A 105 -3.47 17.43 5.12
CA ARG A 105 -4.14 16.78 3.98
C ARG A 105 -3.86 17.57 2.71
N VAL A 106 -3.46 16.87 1.66
CA VAL A 106 -3.29 17.50 0.35
C VAL A 106 -4.66 17.66 -0.29
N LEU A 107 -5.08 18.90 -0.55
CA LEU A 107 -6.40 19.17 -1.13
C LEU A 107 -6.39 19.06 -2.65
N GLY A 108 -5.37 19.63 -3.28
CA GLY A 108 -5.34 19.83 -4.72
C GLY A 108 -4.14 20.65 -5.14
N TYR A 109 -4.12 21.11 -6.39
CA TYR A 109 -3.23 22.22 -6.76
C TYR A 109 -3.96 23.57 -6.70
N THR A 110 -3.19 24.63 -6.74
CA THR A 110 -3.74 25.97 -6.94
C THR A 110 -4.47 26.02 -8.28
N ARG A 111 -5.66 26.63 -8.31
CA ARG A 111 -6.53 26.60 -9.49
C ARG A 111 -7.41 27.83 -9.60
N GLY A 112 -7.79 28.15 -10.83
CA GLY A 112 -8.96 28.97 -11.13
C GLY A 112 -10.15 28.07 -11.49
N LYS A 113 -11.22 28.68 -12.02
CA LYS A 113 -12.44 27.95 -12.42
C LYS A 113 -12.15 26.85 -13.45
N ARG A 114 -11.35 27.16 -14.48
CA ARG A 114 -11.03 26.24 -15.59
C ARG A 114 -9.59 25.70 -15.53
N ASN A 115 -8.66 26.45 -14.96
CA ASN A 115 -7.22 26.17 -15.09
C ASN A 115 -6.62 25.68 -13.78
N GLN A 116 -5.78 24.66 -13.85
CA GLN A 116 -5.04 24.08 -12.72
C GLN A 116 -3.55 24.42 -12.85
N LYS A 117 -2.87 24.76 -11.75
CA LYS A 117 -1.43 25.05 -11.70
C LYS A 117 -0.71 24.02 -10.79
N PRO A 118 -0.17 22.92 -11.35
CA PRO A 118 0.43 21.82 -10.59
C PRO A 118 1.69 22.19 -9.79
N THR A 119 2.33 23.30 -10.14
CA THR A 119 3.55 23.80 -9.51
C THR A 119 3.38 24.15 -8.03
N SER A 120 2.15 24.43 -7.60
CA SER A 120 1.83 24.77 -6.21
C SER A 120 0.65 23.94 -5.73
N SER A 121 0.88 23.18 -4.66
CA SER A 121 -0.13 22.32 -4.04
C SER A 121 -0.78 23.01 -2.85
N LEU A 122 -2.07 22.77 -2.63
CA LEU A 122 -2.83 23.22 -1.47
C LEU A 122 -2.82 22.13 -0.41
N VAL A 123 -2.48 22.51 0.83
CA VAL A 123 -2.40 21.61 1.97
C VAL A 123 -3.19 22.20 3.13
N GLN A 124 -4.18 21.47 3.64
CA GLN A 124 -4.86 21.80 4.89
C GLN A 124 -4.05 21.23 6.04
N LEU A 125 -3.77 22.04 7.06
CA LEU A 125 -3.12 21.57 8.29
C LEU A 125 -4.17 21.20 9.32
N GLU A 126 -3.94 20.14 10.09
CA GLU A 126 -4.79 19.78 11.23
C GLU A 126 -4.58 20.79 12.37
N GLY A 127 -5.67 21.30 12.94
CA GLY A 127 -5.62 22.25 14.06
C GLY A 127 -5.27 23.70 13.67
N VAL A 128 -5.28 24.03 12.38
CA VAL A 128 -5.06 25.40 11.88
C VAL A 128 -6.31 25.85 11.15
N SER A 129 -6.96 26.87 11.69
CA SER A 129 -8.21 27.41 11.15
C SER A 129 -8.04 28.80 10.56
N ASN A 130 -7.05 29.55 11.04
CA ASN A 130 -6.83 30.95 10.68
C ASN A 130 -5.56 31.14 9.82
N LYS A 131 -5.54 32.24 9.07
CA LYS A 131 -4.35 32.64 8.27
C LYS A 131 -3.15 32.98 9.15
N GLU A 132 -3.38 33.56 10.32
CA GLU A 132 -2.34 33.97 11.28
C GLU A 132 -1.64 32.74 11.87
N GLU A 133 -2.41 31.74 12.29
CA GLU A 133 -1.88 30.43 12.73
C GLU A 133 -1.11 29.73 11.61
N ALA A 134 -1.57 29.84 10.36
CA ALA A 134 -0.88 29.26 9.21
C ALA A 134 0.47 29.93 8.92
N ALA A 135 0.68 31.18 9.36
CA ALA A 135 1.93 31.91 9.15
C ALA A 135 3.10 31.28 9.92
N PHE A 136 2.84 30.63 11.06
CA PHE A 136 3.85 29.87 11.80
C PHE A 136 4.49 28.75 10.97
N TYR A 137 3.71 28.15 10.06
CA TYR A 137 4.17 27.03 9.24
C TYR A 137 4.94 27.45 7.99
N LEU A 138 5.20 28.74 7.79
CA LEU A 138 5.96 29.20 6.63
C LEU A 138 7.41 28.72 6.69
N GLY A 139 7.94 28.31 5.53
CA GLY A 139 9.31 27.78 5.41
C GLY A 139 9.47 26.35 5.94
N LYS A 140 8.49 25.81 6.68
CA LYS A 140 8.54 24.44 7.22
C LYS A 140 8.61 23.39 6.11
N ARG A 141 9.29 22.27 6.38
CA ARG A 141 9.41 21.17 5.41
C ARG A 141 8.15 20.32 5.38
N ILE A 142 7.73 19.92 4.19
CA ILE A 142 6.58 19.05 3.97
C ILE A 142 7.06 17.75 3.33
N ALA A 143 6.50 16.63 3.75
CA ALA A 143 6.76 15.32 3.19
C ALA A 143 5.46 14.64 2.79
N TYR A 144 5.34 14.27 1.52
CA TYR A 144 4.35 13.30 1.08
C TYR A 144 4.99 11.92 1.04
N VAL A 145 4.53 11.03 1.92
CA VAL A 145 5.05 9.67 2.04
C VAL A 145 4.10 8.72 1.32
N TYR A 146 4.62 7.90 0.41
CA TYR A 146 3.84 6.91 -0.32
C TYR A 146 4.59 5.58 -0.41
N ARG A 147 3.86 4.51 -0.70
CA ARG A 147 4.40 3.16 -0.87
C ARG A 147 4.30 2.76 -2.34
N ALA A 148 5.32 2.11 -2.85
CA ALA A 148 5.37 1.53 -4.19
C ALA A 148 5.69 0.04 -4.10
N GLN A 149 5.36 -0.72 -5.15
CA GLN A 149 5.60 -2.18 -5.18
C GLN A 149 7.09 -2.50 -5.23
N ARG A 150 7.85 -1.83 -6.11
CA ARG A 150 9.30 -2.00 -6.27
C ARG A 150 10.06 -1.28 -5.16
N ALA A 151 10.95 -2.00 -4.50
CA ALA A 151 11.90 -1.44 -3.55
C ALA A 151 12.98 -0.63 -4.30
N ILE A 152 13.26 0.58 -3.81
CA ILE A 152 14.37 1.41 -4.26
C ILE A 152 15.22 1.72 -3.02
N LYS A 153 16.54 1.52 -3.10
CA LYS A 153 17.46 1.71 -1.96
C LYS A 153 17.00 0.91 -0.72
N GLY A 154 16.61 -0.34 -0.93
CA GLY A 154 16.19 -1.26 0.15
C GLY A 154 14.80 -1.01 0.75
N SER A 155 14.04 0.00 0.31
CA SER A 155 12.71 0.29 0.87
C SER A 155 11.62 0.50 -0.19
N LYS A 156 10.40 0.11 0.15
CA LYS A 156 9.18 0.35 -0.66
C LYS A 156 8.56 1.72 -0.38
N VAL A 157 9.04 2.42 0.64
CA VAL A 157 8.52 3.73 1.06
C VAL A 157 9.33 4.81 0.36
N ARG A 158 8.63 5.77 -0.23
CA ARG A 158 9.23 6.89 -0.96
C ARG A 158 8.63 8.18 -0.47
N ILE A 159 9.40 9.25 -0.59
CA ILE A 159 9.04 10.55 -0.06
C ILE A 159 9.21 11.59 -1.15
N ILE A 160 8.18 12.39 -1.38
CA ILE A 160 8.30 13.65 -2.12
C ILE A 160 8.43 14.77 -1.09
N TRP A 161 9.60 15.38 -1.07
CA TRP A 161 9.88 16.51 -0.19
C TRP A 161 9.41 17.82 -0.80
N GLY A 162 9.01 18.75 0.06
CA GLY A 162 8.64 20.11 -0.29
C GLY A 162 8.82 21.06 0.88
N LYS A 163 8.39 22.30 0.67
CA LYS A 163 8.35 23.36 1.68
C LYS A 163 7.01 24.10 1.63
N VAL A 164 6.57 24.57 2.78
CA VAL A 164 5.46 25.54 2.87
C VAL A 164 5.97 26.89 2.41
N THR A 165 5.20 27.57 1.56
CA THR A 165 5.62 28.83 0.92
C THR A 165 4.84 30.04 1.42
N ARG A 166 3.51 30.00 1.41
CA ARG A 166 2.63 31.10 1.82
C ARG A 166 1.27 30.56 2.27
N PRO A 167 0.53 31.28 3.13
CA PRO A 167 -0.83 30.87 3.47
C PRO A 167 -1.77 31.06 2.26
N HIS A 168 -2.89 30.36 2.27
CA HIS A 168 -3.90 30.40 1.21
C HIS A 168 -5.30 30.54 1.80
N GLY A 169 -6.02 31.58 1.36
CA GLY A 169 -7.36 31.86 1.87
C GLY A 169 -7.33 32.21 3.37
N ASN A 170 -8.50 32.06 4.00
CA ASN A 170 -8.68 32.40 5.42
C ASN A 170 -8.74 31.15 6.32
N SER A 171 -9.01 29.96 5.75
CA SER A 171 -9.27 28.69 6.47
C SER A 171 -8.01 27.93 6.94
N GLY A 172 -6.86 28.60 7.08
CA GLY A 172 -5.62 27.95 7.52
C GLY A 172 -4.96 27.01 6.48
N VAL A 173 -5.42 27.03 5.22
CA VAL A 173 -4.78 26.28 4.12
C VAL A 173 -3.43 26.92 3.81
N VAL A 174 -2.43 26.11 3.46
CA VAL A 174 -1.12 26.59 3.02
C VAL A 174 -0.78 26.12 1.62
N ARG A 175 0.05 26.90 0.92
CA ARG A 175 0.64 26.50 -0.36
C ARG A 175 1.96 25.79 -0.12
N GLY A 176 2.06 24.55 -0.59
CA GLY A 176 3.30 23.77 -0.63
C GLY A 176 3.94 23.80 -2.02
N LYS A 177 5.25 24.02 -2.08
CA LYS A 177 6.06 23.76 -3.28
C LYS A 177 6.90 22.52 -3.03
N PHE A 178 6.65 21.48 -3.82
CA PHE A 178 7.37 20.23 -3.75
C PHE A 178 8.54 20.22 -4.74
N THR A 179 9.55 19.41 -4.45
CA THR A 179 10.72 19.18 -5.31
C THR A 179 10.31 18.66 -6.68
N THR A 180 9.42 17.67 -6.69
CA THR A 180 8.66 17.22 -7.85
C THR A 180 7.19 17.52 -7.62
N ASN A 181 6.48 17.91 -8.67
CA ASN A 181 5.04 18.17 -8.56
C ASN A 181 4.35 16.91 -8.03
N LEU A 182 3.45 17.07 -7.07
CA LEU A 182 2.72 15.94 -6.52
C LEU A 182 1.85 15.30 -7.62
N PRO A 183 1.65 13.97 -7.63
CA PRO A 183 0.72 13.32 -8.54
C PRO A 183 -0.73 13.58 -8.12
N PRO A 184 -1.72 13.69 -9.03
CA PRO A 184 -3.11 14.00 -8.67
C PRO A 184 -3.77 12.92 -7.79
N ARG A 185 -3.26 11.69 -7.82
CA ARG A 185 -3.68 10.60 -6.93
C ARG A 185 -3.44 10.91 -5.44
N CYS A 186 -2.59 11.88 -5.12
CA CYS A 186 -2.31 12.25 -3.72
C CYS A 186 -3.41 13.11 -3.07
N PHE A 187 -4.41 13.58 -3.82
CA PHE A 187 -5.46 14.42 -3.25
C PHE A 187 -6.30 13.63 -2.23
N GLY A 188 -6.59 14.26 -1.10
CA GLY A 188 -7.19 13.63 0.07
C GLY A 188 -6.20 12.83 0.92
N ALA A 189 -4.99 12.55 0.44
CA ALA A 189 -4.00 11.81 1.20
C ALA A 189 -3.36 12.68 2.29
N SER A 190 -2.93 12.01 3.36
CA SER A 190 -2.18 12.64 4.44
C SER A 190 -0.76 13.00 4.01
N CYS A 191 -0.31 14.16 4.42
CA CYS A 191 1.08 14.60 4.36
C CYS A 191 1.58 14.95 5.76
N ARG A 192 2.91 15.01 5.90
CA ARG A 192 3.58 15.35 7.17
C ARG A 192 4.23 16.71 7.01
N VAL A 193 3.80 17.67 7.82
CA VAL A 193 4.44 18.99 7.91
C VAL A 193 5.35 18.97 9.12
N MET A 194 6.64 19.05 8.85
CA MET A 194 7.67 19.02 9.87
C MET A 194 7.73 20.35 10.61
N LEU A 195 8.12 20.33 11.89
CA LEU A 195 8.26 21.55 12.68
C LEU A 195 9.55 22.34 12.40
N TYR A 196 10.44 21.79 11.56
CA TYR A 196 11.70 22.40 11.15
C TYR A 196 11.64 22.90 9.68
N PRO A 197 12.48 23.88 9.31
CA PRO A 197 13.38 24.69 10.15
C PRO A 197 12.61 25.57 11.15
N SER A 198 13.14 25.73 12.37
CA SER A 198 12.52 26.64 13.36
C SER A 198 12.86 28.09 13.02
N ASN A 199 11.86 28.97 13.17
CA ASN A 199 12.01 30.42 13.12
C ASN A 199 11.29 31.08 14.31
N ILE A 200 10.93 30.27 15.31
CA ILE A 200 10.60 30.68 16.67
C ILE A 200 11.88 30.54 17.47
#